data_AF-A0A847R033-F1
#
_entry.id   AF-A0A847R033-F1
#
_cell.length_a   1.000
_cell.length_b   1.000
_cell.length_c   1.000
_cell.angle_alpha   90.00
_cell.angle_beta   90.00
_cell.angle_gamma   90.00
#
_symmetry.space_group_name_H-M   'P 1'
#
loop_
_entity.id
_entity.type
_entity.pdbx_description
1 polymer ?
#
loop_
_entity_poly.entity_id
_entity_poly.type
_entity_poly.pdbx_seq_one_letter_code
_entity_poly.pdbx_strand_id
1 'polypeptide(L)'
;MKAASQESLDKYLAAISGGSEFDIKGFKTKVEDGRLWVFEEGSEDLAFFEKHGEPAKQFTSIGTGPNGMTVKAASQTALEKYLSTYKK
;
A
#
# COMPACT_ATOMS: atom_id res chain seq x y z
N MET A 1 29.88 2.51 22.80
CA MET A 1 28.43 2.60 22.55
C MET A 1 28.15 1.85 21.26
N LYS A 2 27.25 0.87 21.26
CA LYS A 2 27.06 -0.09 20.16
C LYS A 2 26.63 0.62 18.88
N ALA A 3 27.45 0.53 17.82
CA ALA A 3 27.02 0.81 16.46
C ALA A 3 26.08 -0.31 16.02
N ALA A 4 24.78 -0.04 15.90
CA ALA A 4 23.92 -0.89 15.10
C ALA A 4 24.40 -0.73 13.65
N SER A 5 25.03 -1.77 13.11
CA SER A 5 25.57 -1.79 11.74
C SER A 5 24.50 -1.37 10.75
N GLN A 6 24.88 -0.50 9.81
CA GLN A 6 24.08 -0.01 8.69
C GLN A 6 23.34 -1.15 7.97
N GLU A 7 23.94 -2.35 7.93
CA GLU A 7 23.35 -3.57 7.36
C GLU A 7 22.03 -4.01 8.01
N SER A 8 21.81 -3.71 9.29
CA SER A 8 20.56 -4.03 9.99
C SER A 8 19.43 -3.07 9.63
N LEU A 9 19.75 -1.82 9.29
CA LEU A 9 18.80 -0.83 8.81
C LEU A 9 18.45 -1.09 7.35
N ASP A 10 19.41 -1.45 6.50
CA ASP A 10 19.16 -1.82 5.10
C ASP A 10 18.31 -3.09 4.98
N LYS A 11 18.46 -4.05 5.90
CA LYS A 11 17.58 -5.24 5.98
C LYS A 11 16.16 -4.91 6.44
N TYR A 12 16.01 -3.96 7.36
CA TYR A 12 14.70 -3.45 7.78
C TYR A 12 14.07 -2.63 6.64
N LEU A 13 14.83 -1.77 5.97
CA LEU A 13 14.42 -0.98 4.80
C LEU A 13 14.06 -1.87 3.61
N ALA A 14 14.81 -2.93 3.33
CA ALA A 14 14.49 -3.89 2.27
C ALA A 14 13.21 -4.69 2.56
N ALA A 15 12.92 -4.99 3.84
CA ALA A 15 11.64 -5.57 4.25
C ALA A 15 10.47 -4.58 4.11
N ILE A 16 10.74 -3.27 4.08
CA ILE A 16 9.74 -2.21 3.84
C ILE A 16 9.67 -1.83 2.34
N SER A 17 10.74 -2.04 1.58
CA SER A 17 10.85 -1.70 0.15
C SER A 17 10.37 -2.81 -0.80
N GLY A 18 10.01 -3.98 -0.28
CA GLY A 18 9.69 -5.17 -1.08
C GLY A 18 8.20 -5.42 -1.30
N GLY A 19 7.38 -4.39 -1.52
CA GLY A 19 5.92 -4.54 -1.59
C GLY A 19 5.31 -4.78 -0.21
N SER A 20 4.11 -4.26 0.02
CA SER A 20 3.47 -4.50 1.31
C SER A 20 3.00 -5.95 1.40
N GLU A 21 2.83 -6.46 2.63
CA GLU A 21 2.30 -7.81 2.89
C GLU A 21 0.90 -8.07 2.30
N PHE A 22 0.22 -7.01 1.85
CA PHE A 22 -1.13 -7.03 1.29
C PHE A 22 -1.16 -6.86 -0.24
N ASP A 23 0.02 -6.86 -0.88
CA ASP A 23 0.14 -6.92 -2.33
C ASP A 23 -0.53 -8.20 -2.85
N ILE A 24 -1.38 -8.06 -3.86
CA ILE A 24 -2.04 -9.19 -4.54
C ILE A 24 -1.82 -9.08 -6.04
N LYS A 25 -2.10 -10.15 -6.79
CA LYS A 25 -1.88 -10.15 -8.24
C LYS A 25 -2.60 -8.96 -8.92
N GLY A 26 -1.83 -8.13 -9.61
CA GLY A 26 -2.32 -6.93 -10.32
C GLY A 26 -2.52 -5.70 -9.43
N PHE A 27 -2.20 -5.78 -8.14
CA PHE A 27 -2.30 -4.66 -7.21
C PHE A 27 -1.04 -4.50 -6.36
N LYS A 28 -0.62 -3.25 -6.19
CA LYS A 28 0.40 -2.84 -5.24
C LYS A 28 -0.25 -2.10 -4.10
N THR A 29 0.19 -2.39 -2.88
CA THR A 29 -0.35 -1.72 -1.70
C THR A 29 0.76 -1.07 -0.87
N LYS A 30 0.39 -0.03 -0.10
CA LYS A 30 1.29 0.72 0.77
C LYS A 30 0.56 0.97 2.09
N VAL A 31 1.25 0.76 3.22
CA VAL A 31 0.68 1.02 4.54
C VAL A 31 1.20 2.36 5.04
N GLU A 32 0.31 3.34 5.15
CA GLU A 32 0.62 4.67 5.67
C GLU A 32 -0.36 5.01 6.79
N ASP A 33 0.16 5.39 7.96
CA ASP A 33 -0.65 5.77 9.13
C ASP A 33 -1.73 4.72 9.51
N GLY A 34 -1.38 3.42 9.41
CA GLY A 34 -2.29 2.32 9.70
C GLY A 34 -3.41 2.13 8.65
N ARG A 35 -3.33 2.80 7.50
CA ARG A 35 -4.27 2.70 6.38
C ARG A 35 -3.59 2.01 5.21
N LEU A 36 -4.36 1.18 4.53
CA LEU A 36 -3.89 0.45 3.37
C LEU A 36 -4.23 1.22 2.09
N TRP A 37 -3.24 1.80 1.44
CA TRP A 37 -3.38 2.34 0.11
C TRP A 37 -3.26 1.23 -0.93
N VAL A 38 -4.15 1.23 -1.91
CA VAL A 38 -4.20 0.20 -2.96
C VAL A 38 -4.20 0.85 -4.34
N PHE A 39 -3.37 0.32 -5.21
CA PHE A 39 -3.18 0.79 -6.57
C PHE A 39 -3.10 -0.40 -7.53
N GLU A 40 -3.60 -0.23 -8.75
CA GLU A 40 -3.31 -1.21 -9.81
C GLU A 40 -1.81 -1.17 -10.12
N GLU A 41 -1.21 -2.34 -10.32
CA GLU A 41 0.22 -2.45 -10.64
C GLU A 41 0.54 -1.71 -11.94
N GLY A 42 1.52 -0.80 -11.89
CA GLY A 42 1.90 0.03 -13.05
C GLY A 42 0.93 1.18 -13.37
N SER A 43 -0.05 1.47 -12.51
CA SER A 43 -0.95 2.61 -12.70
C SER A 43 -0.24 3.96 -12.54
N GLU A 44 -0.74 4.97 -13.24
CA GLU A 44 -0.30 6.36 -13.07
C GLU A 44 -0.53 6.86 -11.64
N ASP A 45 -1.59 6.39 -10.99
CA ASP A 45 -1.89 6.69 -9.58
C ASP A 45 -0.81 6.19 -8.62
N LEU A 46 -0.29 4.97 -8.85
CA LEU A 46 0.84 4.44 -8.07
C LEU A 46 2.08 5.30 -8.29
N ALA A 47 2.40 5.61 -9.55
CA ALA A 47 3.56 6.42 -9.88
C ALA A 47 3.44 7.86 -9.32
N PHE A 48 2.23 8.42 -9.31
CA PHE A 48 1.94 9.69 -8.68
C PHE A 48 2.12 9.60 -7.17
N PHE A 49 1.58 8.56 -6.54
CA PHE A 49 1.69 8.36 -5.09
C PHE A 49 3.14 8.23 -4.64
N GLU A 50 3.96 7.47 -5.36
CA GLU A 50 5.37 7.31 -5.03
C GLU A 50 6.20 8.59 -5.21
N LYS A 51 5.75 9.53 -6.06
CA LYS A 51 6.43 10.81 -6.30
C LYS A 51 5.93 11.95 -5.43
N HIS A 52 4.63 12.00 -5.17
CA HIS A 52 3.95 13.16 -4.58
C HIS A 52 3.21 12.84 -3.27
N GLY A 53 3.05 11.56 -2.93
CA GLY A 53 2.26 11.12 -1.78
C GLY A 53 0.77 11.00 -2.10
N GLU A 54 -0.08 11.24 -1.09
CA GLU A 54 -1.52 10.98 -1.22
C GLU A 54 -2.17 11.71 -2.41
N PRO A 55 -2.92 11.02 -3.29
CA PRO A 55 -3.61 11.64 -4.41
C PRO A 55 -4.70 12.61 -3.94
N ALA A 56 -4.93 13.66 -4.72
CA ALA A 56 -5.97 14.67 -4.43
C ALA A 56 -7.38 14.05 -4.38
N LYS A 57 -7.63 13.05 -5.24
CA LYS A 57 -8.86 12.27 -5.22
C LYS A 57 -8.59 10.91 -4.60
N GLN A 58 -9.38 10.56 -3.60
CA GLN A 58 -9.26 9.30 -2.89
C GLN A 58 -10.63 8.74 -2.53
N PHE A 59 -10.72 7.41 -2.55
CA PHE A 59 -11.88 6.65 -2.12
C PHE A 59 -11.48 5.84 -0.90
N THR A 60 -12.33 5.84 0.12
CA THR A 60 -12.03 5.22 1.41
C THR A 60 -13.10 4.18 1.72
N SER A 61 -12.67 2.98 2.13
CA SER A 61 -13.53 1.94 2.66
C SER A 61 -13.02 1.55 4.05
N ILE A 62 -13.81 1.84 5.07
CA ILE A 62 -13.41 1.69 6.47
C ILE A 62 -13.67 0.26 6.92
N GLY A 63 -12.67 -0.38 7.54
CA GLY A 63 -12.83 -1.70 8.15
C GLY A 63 -12.96 -2.88 7.16
N THR A 64 -12.76 -2.64 5.87
CA THR A 64 -12.94 -3.65 4.82
C THR A 64 -11.66 -4.31 4.36
N GLY A 65 -10.52 -3.80 4.83
CA GLY A 65 -9.20 -4.33 4.50
C GLY A 65 -8.75 -5.47 5.42
N PRO A 66 -7.57 -6.02 5.14
CA PRO A 66 -6.90 -6.98 6.00
C PRO A 66 -6.85 -6.50 7.44
N ASN A 67 -7.08 -7.40 8.41
CA ASN A 67 -7.09 -7.09 9.84
C ASN A 67 -8.06 -5.95 10.25
N GLY A 68 -9.09 -5.66 9.44
CA GLY A 68 -10.00 -4.53 9.68
C GLY A 68 -9.39 -3.17 9.37
N MET A 69 -8.31 -3.12 8.57
CA MET A 69 -7.70 -1.85 8.14
C MET A 69 -8.65 -1.05 7.23
N THR A 70 -8.49 0.26 7.28
CA THR A 70 -9.11 1.16 6.30
C THR A 70 -8.36 1.06 4.97
N VAL A 71 -9.09 0.80 3.89
CA VAL A 71 -8.53 0.71 2.54
C VAL A 71 -8.80 2.00 1.79
N LYS A 72 -7.76 2.57 1.17
CA LYS A 72 -7.82 3.77 0.35
C LYS A 72 -7.34 3.48 -1.07
N ALA A 73 -7.93 4.13 -2.07
CA ALA A 73 -7.46 4.06 -3.45
C ALA A 73 -7.65 5.41 -4.16
N ALA A 74 -6.88 5.66 -5.21
CA ALA A 74 -7.04 6.85 -6.05
C ALA A 74 -8.32 6.82 -6.92
N SER A 75 -8.85 5.63 -7.20
CA SER A 75 -10.09 5.43 -7.95
C SER A 75 -11.03 4.43 -7.29
N GLN A 76 -12.35 4.65 -7.46
CA GLN A 76 -13.37 3.74 -6.95
C GLN A 76 -13.21 2.34 -7.55
N THR A 77 -12.91 2.27 -8.85
CA THR A 77 -12.67 1.03 -9.58
C THR A 77 -11.52 0.22 -8.97
N ALA A 78 -10.39 0.85 -8.64
CA ALA A 78 -9.26 0.16 -8.02
C ALA A 78 -9.62 -0.37 -6.63
N LEU A 79 -10.33 0.42 -5.82
CA LEU A 79 -10.80 0.02 -4.49
C LEU A 79 -11.71 -1.22 -4.55
N GLU A 80 -12.74 -1.17 -5.40
CA GLU A 80 -13.72 -2.25 -5.54
C GLU A 80 -13.09 -3.53 -6.08
N LYS A 81 -12.22 -3.43 -7.10
CA LYS A 81 -11.51 -4.58 -7.65
C LYS A 81 -10.57 -5.22 -6.63
N TYR A 82 -9.80 -4.41 -5.89
CA TYR A 82 -8.92 -4.92 -4.84
C TYR A 82 -9.73 -5.67 -3.78
N LEU A 83 -10.77 -5.05 -3.23
CA LEU A 83 -11.62 -5.66 -2.20
C LEU A 83 -12.32 -6.93 -2.69
N SER A 84 -12.77 -6.95 -3.95
CA SER A 84 -13.41 -8.12 -4.55
C SER A 84 -12.43 -9.27 -4.80
N THR A 85 -11.16 -8.96 -5.05
CA THR A 85 -10.11 -9.96 -5.24
C THR A 85 -9.61 -10.49 -3.90
N TYR A 86 -9.49 -9.61 -2.90
CA TYR A 86 -9.03 -9.95 -1.56
C TYR A 86 -10.02 -10.83 -0.78
N LYS A 87 -11.33 -10.63 -0.95
CA LYS A 87 -12.38 -11.39 -0.23
C LYS A 87 -12.63 -12.81 -0.75
N LYS A 88 -11.94 -13.23 -1.82
CA LYS A 88 -12.10 -14.56 -2.41
C LYS A 88 -11.04 -15.52 -1.88
#